data_AF-A0A946CHV5-F1
#
_entry.id   AF-A0A946CHV5-F1
#
_cell.length_a   1.000
_cell.length_b   1.000
_cell.length_c   1.000
_cell.angle_alpha   90.00
_cell.angle_beta   90.00
_cell.angle_gamma   90.00
#
_symmetry.space_group_name_H-M   'P 1'
#
loop_
_entity.id
_entity.type
_entity.pdbx_description
1 polymer ?
#
loop_
_entity_poly.entity_id
_entity_poly.type
_entity_poly.pdbx_seq_one_letter_code
_entity_poly.pdbx_strand_id
1 'polypeptide(L)'
;MSDAPQPVYNNKRFRVVDYNFDTFVGPQAGDKYIDATFTDLATREEVKLSDFDGQWTVIETGSSTCSMYTKNIHIYKDIVEKFPDVNFVMVYVREAHPGERMGPHQTMDDKFKSANLVAPRYKEFRRVLVDNLEGDFHRAYGAMPNVVYIIRPDGTIHYRCNWAAPHLIEAALEDRESYHKVENAPTAELRATRSMPHMMRTMWTGGAVALYDFFKNAPLTVTKHVQIDRYYEKHGRFRNEPLSQDEVQARIAAGEADADAAPAPKQAAE
;
A
#
# COMPACT_ATOMS: atom_id res chain seq x y z
N MET A 1 31.19 -3.82 7.37
CA MET A 1 29.76 -3.53 7.51
C MET A 1 29.06 -4.66 6.80
N SER A 2 28.35 -5.51 7.53
CA SER A 2 27.69 -6.69 6.95
C SER A 2 26.56 -6.20 6.06
N ASP A 3 26.71 -6.36 4.74
CA ASP A 3 25.61 -6.22 3.79
C ASP A 3 24.58 -7.32 4.09
N ALA A 4 23.65 -6.99 4.98
CA ALA A 4 22.51 -7.85 5.24
C ALA A 4 21.60 -7.82 4.00
N PRO A 5 21.21 -8.98 3.45
CA PRO A 5 20.31 -9.02 2.31
C PRO A 5 18.98 -8.36 2.68
N GLN A 6 18.62 -7.29 1.96
CA GLN A 6 17.34 -6.62 2.10
C GLN A 6 16.20 -7.58 1.71
N PRO A 7 15.06 -7.61 2.43
CA PRO A 7 13.94 -8.44 2.06
C PRO A 7 13.47 -8.07 0.64
N VAL A 8 13.20 -9.09 -0.17
CA VAL A 8 12.81 -8.94 -1.58
C VAL A 8 11.57 -8.05 -1.66
N TYR A 9 11.64 -6.96 -2.45
CA TYR A 9 10.50 -6.05 -2.63
C TYR A 9 9.40 -6.74 -3.43
N ASN A 10 9.72 -7.18 -4.64
CA ASN A 10 8.78 -7.82 -5.56
C ASN A 10 8.68 -9.32 -5.26
N ASN A 11 7.93 -9.66 -4.21
CA ASN A 11 7.73 -11.05 -3.79
C ASN A 11 6.89 -11.84 -4.80
N LYS A 12 7.20 -13.13 -4.98
CA LYS A 12 6.44 -14.01 -5.90
C LYS A 12 5.07 -14.40 -5.36
N ARG A 13 4.89 -14.32 -4.04
CA ARG A 13 3.73 -14.83 -3.31
C ARG A 13 3.32 -13.83 -2.24
N PHE A 14 2.04 -13.84 -1.88
CA PHE A 14 1.59 -13.05 -0.74
C PHE A 14 1.97 -13.74 0.57
N ARG A 15 2.73 -13.04 1.41
CA ARG A 15 3.05 -13.48 2.77
C ARG A 15 2.80 -12.35 3.75
N VAL A 16 2.23 -12.68 4.91
CA VAL A 16 1.91 -11.69 5.95
C VAL A 16 3.19 -11.03 6.49
N VAL A 17 4.29 -11.79 6.57
CA VAL A 17 5.61 -11.29 7.04
C VAL A 17 6.24 -10.24 6.13
N ASP A 18 5.83 -10.17 4.86
CA ASP A 18 6.34 -9.16 3.91
C ASP A 18 5.73 -7.77 4.15
N TYR A 19 4.78 -7.69 5.09
CA TYR A 19 4.17 -6.46 5.55
C TYR A 19 4.56 -6.24 7.01
N ASN A 20 5.21 -5.11 7.27
CA ASN A 20 5.56 -4.70 8.63
C ASN A 20 4.32 -4.11 9.32
N PHE A 21 3.35 -4.96 9.62
CA PHE A 21 2.11 -4.60 10.30
C PHE A 21 2.33 -3.83 11.62
N ASP A 22 3.43 -4.11 12.32
CA ASP A 22 3.72 -3.55 13.64
C ASP A 22 4.53 -2.24 13.58
N THR A 23 5.03 -1.86 12.40
CA THR A 23 5.90 -0.69 12.23
C THR A 23 5.38 0.23 11.13
N PHE A 24 5.35 1.53 11.38
CA PHE A 24 4.96 2.52 10.37
C PHE A 24 6.10 3.52 10.14
N VAL A 25 6.98 3.11 9.23
CA VAL A 25 8.16 3.88 8.82
C VAL A 25 7.75 5.04 7.90
N GLY A 26 8.52 6.12 7.96
CA GLY A 26 8.36 7.31 7.13
C GLY A 26 8.19 8.58 7.95
N PRO A 27 8.09 9.74 7.29
CA PRO A 27 7.88 11.02 7.97
C PRO A 27 6.52 11.03 8.68
N GLN A 28 6.46 11.56 9.90
CA GLN A 28 5.23 11.73 10.70
C GLN A 28 4.58 13.08 10.46
N ALA A 29 3.34 13.26 10.92
CA ALA A 29 2.68 14.55 10.86
C ALA A 29 3.52 15.65 11.57
N GLY A 30 3.86 16.70 10.82
CA GLY A 30 4.77 17.78 11.21
C GLY A 30 6.20 17.64 10.66
N ASP A 31 6.62 16.45 10.24
CA ASP A 31 7.93 16.24 9.62
C ASP A 31 7.93 16.72 8.17
N LYS A 32 9.12 17.01 7.62
CA LYS A 32 9.29 17.21 6.17
C LYS A 32 9.14 15.88 5.43
N TYR A 33 8.55 15.92 4.24
CA TYR A 33 8.52 14.74 3.37
C TYR A 33 9.95 14.35 2.95
N ILE A 34 10.13 13.07 2.60
CA ILE A 34 11.36 12.55 1.99
C ILE A 34 11.16 12.62 0.48
N ASP A 35 11.94 13.44 -0.23
CA ASP A 35 11.75 13.59 -1.67
C ASP A 35 11.95 12.25 -2.39
N ALA A 36 11.17 12.04 -3.44
CA ALA A 36 11.12 10.79 -4.18
C ALA A 36 10.84 11.04 -5.65
N THR A 37 11.33 10.15 -6.49
CA THR A 37 11.16 10.23 -7.94
C THR A 37 10.23 9.13 -8.42
N PHE A 38 9.32 9.51 -9.31
CA PHE A 38 8.34 8.64 -9.95
C PHE A 38 8.43 8.77 -11.47
N THR A 39 7.78 7.84 -12.17
CA THR A 39 7.45 8.01 -13.58
C THR A 39 5.94 8.24 -13.73
N ASP A 40 5.54 9.31 -14.40
CA ASP A 40 4.13 9.52 -14.75
C ASP A 40 3.66 8.42 -15.71
N LEU A 41 2.54 7.76 -15.39
CA LEU A 41 2.05 6.66 -16.20
C LEU A 41 1.63 7.10 -17.61
N ALA A 42 1.07 8.30 -17.75
CA ALA A 42 0.53 8.81 -18.99
C ALA A 42 1.62 9.42 -19.88
N THR A 43 2.49 10.27 -19.33
CA THR A 43 3.51 10.97 -20.12
C THR A 43 4.83 10.21 -20.21
N ARG A 44 5.09 9.27 -19.29
CA ARG A 44 6.38 8.59 -19.10
C ARG A 44 7.53 9.48 -18.67
N GLU A 45 7.22 10.71 -18.26
CA GLU A 45 8.20 11.65 -17.77
C GLU A 45 8.51 11.40 -16.29
N GLU A 46 9.71 11.81 -15.88
CA GLU A 46 10.09 11.83 -14.48
C GLU A 46 9.28 12.90 -13.75
N VAL A 47 8.78 12.57 -12.56
CA VAL A 47 8.06 13.48 -11.66
C VAL A 47 8.65 13.30 -10.27
N LYS A 48 9.00 14.39 -9.61
CA LYS A 48 9.45 14.39 -8.22
C LYS A 48 8.33 14.74 -7.27
N LEU A 49 8.42 14.27 -6.04
CA LEU A 49 7.50 14.67 -4.99
C LEU A 49 7.57 16.18 -4.74
N SER A 50 8.77 16.77 -4.84
CA SER A 50 9.00 18.21 -4.78
C SER A 50 8.35 19.02 -5.90
N ASP A 51 7.95 18.41 -7.03
CA ASP A 51 7.20 19.11 -8.08
C ASP A 51 5.78 19.52 -7.63
N PHE A 52 5.30 18.96 -6.51
CA PHE A 52 4.01 19.29 -5.91
C PHE A 52 4.09 20.38 -4.81
N ASP A 53 5.28 20.91 -4.54
CA ASP A 53 5.45 21.99 -3.55
C ASP A 53 4.56 23.20 -3.90
N GLY A 54 4.06 23.88 -2.87
CA GLY A 54 3.08 24.96 -3.03
C GLY A 54 1.63 24.50 -3.21
N GLN A 55 1.36 23.20 -3.28
CA GLN A 55 0.02 22.63 -3.39
C GLN A 55 -0.24 21.60 -2.29
N TRP A 56 -1.49 21.50 -1.84
CA TRP A 56 -1.92 20.38 -1.00
C TRP A 56 -1.91 19.11 -1.84
N THR A 57 -1.30 18.04 -1.34
CA THR A 57 -1.16 16.81 -2.11
C THR A 57 -1.52 15.59 -1.27
N VAL A 58 -2.43 14.77 -1.77
CA VAL A 58 -2.80 13.46 -1.22
C VAL A 58 -2.18 12.39 -2.08
N ILE A 59 -1.36 11.53 -1.45
CA ILE A 59 -0.74 10.37 -2.06
C ILE A 59 -1.38 9.12 -1.46
N GLU A 60 -1.96 8.29 -2.31
CA GLU A 60 -2.40 6.94 -1.93
C GLU A 60 -1.54 5.90 -2.67
N THR A 61 -0.98 4.91 -1.96
CA THR A 61 -0.34 3.78 -2.63
C THR A 61 -1.38 2.76 -3.11
N GLY A 62 -1.11 2.12 -4.23
CA GLY A 62 -2.02 1.13 -4.80
C GLY A 62 -1.33 0.15 -5.74
N SER A 63 -2.00 -0.97 -5.97
CA SER A 63 -1.60 -1.96 -6.98
C SER A 63 -2.82 -2.68 -7.54
N SER A 64 -2.66 -3.29 -8.71
CA SER A 64 -3.76 -3.89 -9.47
C SER A 64 -4.38 -5.11 -8.77
N THR A 65 -3.66 -5.69 -7.81
CA THR A 65 -4.10 -6.81 -6.98
C THR A 65 -4.51 -6.42 -5.56
N CYS A 66 -4.53 -5.12 -5.20
CA CYS A 66 -4.93 -4.65 -3.87
C CYS A 66 -6.43 -4.32 -3.78
N SER A 67 -7.20 -5.14 -3.07
CA SER A 67 -8.67 -4.93 -2.89
C SER A 67 -9.00 -3.69 -2.07
N MET A 68 -8.13 -3.35 -1.10
CA MET A 68 -8.28 -2.20 -0.22
C MET A 68 -8.19 -0.88 -0.98
N TYR A 69 -7.23 -0.79 -1.89
CA TYR A 69 -7.12 0.30 -2.85
C TYR A 69 -8.31 0.31 -3.83
N THR A 70 -8.51 -0.77 -4.57
CA THR A 70 -9.46 -0.76 -5.70
C THR A 70 -10.91 -0.50 -5.28
N LYS A 71 -11.29 -0.85 -4.05
CA LYS A 71 -12.65 -0.55 -3.55
C LYS A 71 -12.82 0.94 -3.23
N ASN A 72 -11.76 1.67 -2.87
CA ASN A 72 -11.85 3.06 -2.44
C ASN A 72 -11.95 4.02 -3.64
N ILE A 73 -11.51 3.61 -4.84
CA ILE A 73 -11.45 4.46 -6.03
C ILE A 73 -12.74 5.26 -6.26
N HIS A 74 -13.91 4.61 -6.20
CA HIS A 74 -15.17 5.32 -6.46
C HIS A 74 -15.54 6.32 -5.36
N ILE A 75 -15.13 6.08 -4.11
CA ILE A 75 -15.39 6.97 -2.96
C ILE A 75 -14.52 8.23 -3.07
N TYR A 76 -13.32 8.13 -3.64
CA TYR A 76 -12.46 9.29 -3.85
C TYR A 76 -13.06 10.35 -4.79
N LYS A 77 -14.05 10.03 -5.61
CA LYS A 77 -14.68 11.01 -6.50
C LYS A 77 -15.30 12.16 -5.72
N ASP A 78 -16.10 11.83 -4.72
CA ASP A 78 -16.79 12.80 -3.87
C ASP A 78 -15.78 13.67 -3.10
N ILE A 79 -14.68 13.07 -2.64
CA ILE A 79 -13.60 13.77 -1.92
C ILE A 79 -12.85 14.73 -2.85
N VAL A 80 -12.49 14.28 -4.06
CA VAL A 80 -11.79 15.12 -5.05
C VAL A 80 -12.66 16.30 -5.47
N GLU A 81 -13.97 16.08 -5.67
CA GLU A 81 -14.91 17.16 -6.00
C GLU A 81 -15.05 18.18 -4.86
N LYS A 82 -14.98 17.72 -3.60
CA LYS A 82 -15.05 18.60 -2.41
C LYS A 82 -13.79 19.44 -2.20
N PHE A 83 -12.62 18.96 -2.64
CA PHE A 83 -11.33 19.63 -2.45
C PHE A 83 -10.61 19.90 -3.78
N PRO A 84 -11.13 20.82 -4.62
CA PRO A 84 -10.60 21.06 -5.97
C PRO A 84 -9.19 21.71 -5.97
N ASP A 85 -8.75 22.24 -4.83
CA ASP A 85 -7.43 22.85 -4.64
C ASP A 85 -6.35 21.84 -4.20
N VAL A 86 -6.73 20.56 -4.02
CA VAL A 86 -5.86 19.49 -3.58
C VAL A 86 -5.52 18.57 -4.75
N ASN A 87 -4.23 18.29 -4.92
CA ASN A 87 -3.75 17.28 -5.86
C ASN A 87 -3.96 15.88 -5.28
N PHE A 88 -4.75 15.05 -5.95
CA PHE A 88 -4.88 13.64 -5.60
C PHE A 88 -4.11 12.78 -6.59
N VAL A 89 -3.10 12.06 -6.10
CA VAL A 89 -2.27 11.17 -6.91
C VAL A 89 -2.28 9.74 -6.34
N MET A 90 -2.32 8.76 -7.22
CA MET A 90 -2.12 7.36 -6.86
C MET A 90 -0.69 6.96 -7.25
N VAL A 91 0.06 6.43 -6.29
CA VAL A 91 1.41 5.88 -6.54
C VAL A 91 1.30 4.36 -6.68
N TYR A 92 1.60 3.88 -7.89
CA TYR A 92 1.60 2.47 -8.23
C TYR A 92 2.87 1.79 -7.73
N VAL A 93 2.69 0.86 -6.79
CA VAL A 93 3.77 0.14 -6.10
C VAL A 93 3.77 -1.35 -6.51
N ARG A 94 4.54 -2.19 -5.80
CA ARG A 94 4.53 -3.64 -6.02
C ARG A 94 3.12 -4.24 -5.88
N GLU A 95 2.87 -5.36 -6.56
CA GLU A 95 1.63 -6.10 -6.38
C GLU A 95 1.44 -6.55 -4.93
N ALA A 96 0.25 -6.29 -4.38
CA ALA A 96 -0.08 -6.69 -3.02
C ALA A 96 -0.31 -8.22 -2.94
N HIS A 97 -0.97 -8.77 -3.95
CA HIS A 97 -1.27 -10.19 -4.07
C HIS A 97 -0.84 -10.71 -5.45
N PRO A 98 0.48 -10.87 -5.67
CA PRO A 98 1.01 -11.38 -6.92
C PRO A 98 0.59 -12.83 -7.14
N GLY A 99 0.39 -13.20 -8.40
CA GLY A 99 0.08 -14.56 -8.80
C GLY A 99 0.44 -14.83 -10.26
N GLU A 100 -0.02 -15.95 -10.81
CA GLU A 100 0.40 -16.40 -12.13
C GLU A 100 -0.09 -15.52 -13.29
N ARG A 101 -1.13 -14.70 -13.08
CA ARG A 101 -1.67 -13.77 -14.10
C ARG A 101 -1.05 -12.39 -14.01
N MET A 102 -0.64 -11.99 -12.82
CA MET A 102 0.01 -10.73 -12.54
C MET A 102 0.99 -10.96 -11.39
N GLY A 103 2.23 -11.28 -11.77
CA GLY A 103 3.29 -11.64 -10.85
C GLY A 103 4.07 -10.41 -10.34
N PRO A 104 5.13 -10.65 -9.57
CA PRO A 104 6.07 -9.59 -9.21
C PRO A 104 6.66 -8.94 -10.46
N HIS A 105 6.72 -7.61 -10.48
CA HIS A 105 7.33 -6.86 -11.57
C HIS A 105 8.83 -7.22 -11.65
N GLN A 106 9.29 -7.69 -12.82
CA GLN A 106 10.71 -7.99 -13.06
C GLN A 106 11.43 -6.85 -13.76
N THR A 107 10.67 -5.99 -14.43
CA THR A 107 11.14 -4.81 -15.16
C THR A 107 10.16 -3.65 -14.97
N MET A 108 10.61 -2.42 -15.25
CA MET A 108 9.70 -1.26 -15.29
C MET A 108 8.60 -1.44 -16.34
N ASP A 109 8.87 -2.08 -17.48
CA ASP A 109 7.86 -2.37 -18.50
C ASP A 109 6.75 -3.27 -17.96
N ASP A 110 7.06 -4.29 -17.15
CA ASP A 110 6.05 -5.14 -16.52
C ASP A 110 5.21 -4.36 -15.50
N LYS A 111 5.86 -3.49 -14.72
CA LYS A 111 5.18 -2.60 -13.78
C LYS A 111 4.24 -1.65 -14.50
N PHE A 112 4.69 -1.06 -15.60
CA PHE A 112 3.88 -0.19 -16.44
C PHE A 112 2.72 -0.91 -17.11
N LYS A 113 2.91 -2.13 -17.63
CA LYS A 113 1.80 -2.95 -18.15
C LYS A 113 0.75 -3.19 -17.08
N SER A 114 1.17 -3.50 -15.86
CA SER A 114 0.28 -3.75 -14.73
C SER A 114 -0.45 -2.48 -14.28
N ALA A 115 0.26 -1.35 -14.22
CA ALA A 115 -0.28 -0.04 -13.87
C ALA A 115 -1.31 0.45 -14.90
N ASN A 116 -1.08 0.23 -16.20
CA ASN A 116 -2.03 0.59 -17.26
C ASN A 116 -3.39 -0.12 -17.16
N LEU A 117 -3.51 -1.17 -16.34
CA LEU A 117 -4.77 -1.86 -16.13
C LEU A 117 -5.68 -1.18 -15.11
N VAL A 118 -5.16 -0.29 -14.25
CA VAL A 118 -5.96 0.26 -13.13
C VAL A 118 -7.14 1.11 -13.60
N ALA A 119 -6.91 2.01 -14.57
CA ALA A 119 -7.95 2.86 -15.14
C ALA A 119 -9.02 2.06 -15.91
N PRO A 120 -8.69 1.22 -16.92
CA PRO A 120 -9.73 0.50 -17.67
C PRO A 120 -10.50 -0.52 -16.79
N ARG A 121 -9.81 -1.18 -15.84
CA ARG A 121 -10.39 -2.25 -15.01
C ARG A 121 -11.16 -1.75 -13.80
N TYR A 122 -10.63 -0.76 -13.10
CA TYR A 122 -11.17 -0.29 -11.82
C TYR A 122 -11.68 1.15 -11.85
N LYS A 123 -11.58 1.82 -13.01
CA LYS A 123 -12.03 3.21 -13.20
C LYS A 123 -11.26 4.20 -12.33
N GLU A 124 -9.97 3.93 -12.09
CA GLU A 124 -9.05 4.92 -11.56
C GLU A 124 -9.06 6.14 -12.48
N PHE A 125 -9.22 7.31 -11.87
CA PHE A 125 -9.40 8.59 -12.56
C PHE A 125 -8.34 9.60 -12.14
N ARG A 126 -7.68 9.37 -11.00
CA ARG A 126 -6.59 10.22 -10.52
C ARG A 126 -5.35 10.01 -11.37
N ARG A 127 -4.44 10.99 -11.30
CA ARG A 127 -3.11 10.89 -11.89
C ARG A 127 -2.38 9.69 -11.25
N VAL A 128 -1.83 8.82 -12.08
CA VAL A 128 -1.07 7.64 -11.63
C VAL A 128 0.41 7.90 -11.84
N LEU A 129 1.15 7.89 -10.74
CA LEU A 129 2.60 7.90 -10.70
C LEU A 129 3.09 6.48 -10.44
N VAL A 130 4.20 6.08 -11.02
CA VAL A 130 4.75 4.73 -10.86
C VAL A 130 6.07 4.83 -10.11
N ASP A 131 6.14 4.19 -8.95
CA ASP A 131 7.37 4.07 -8.17
C ASP A 131 8.41 3.23 -8.94
N ASN A 132 9.69 3.32 -8.60
CA ASN A 132 10.72 2.52 -9.25
C ASN A 132 10.60 1.02 -8.92
N LEU A 133 11.42 0.19 -9.57
CA LEU A 133 11.33 -1.26 -9.46
C LEU A 133 11.69 -1.75 -8.05
N GLU A 134 12.59 -1.04 -7.39
CA GLU A 134 13.16 -1.29 -6.07
C GLU A 134 12.21 -0.87 -4.93
N GLY A 135 11.29 0.04 -5.24
CA GLY A 135 10.27 0.54 -4.34
C GLY A 135 10.75 1.62 -3.40
N ASP A 136 11.62 2.52 -3.85
CA ASP A 136 12.30 3.48 -2.98
C ASP A 136 11.30 4.37 -2.24
N PHE A 137 10.31 4.93 -2.94
CA PHE A 137 9.23 5.66 -2.27
C PHE A 137 8.44 4.74 -1.36
N HIS A 138 7.98 3.59 -1.86
CA HIS A 138 7.11 2.72 -1.08
C HIS A 138 7.76 2.29 0.23
N ARG A 139 9.06 1.97 0.22
CA ARG A 139 9.84 1.59 1.40
C ARG A 139 10.04 2.74 2.37
N ALA A 140 10.35 3.93 1.87
CA ALA A 140 10.51 5.13 2.69
C ALA A 140 9.19 5.58 3.35
N TYR A 141 8.05 5.19 2.78
CA TYR A 141 6.70 5.60 3.21
C TYR A 141 5.87 4.42 3.76
N GLY A 142 6.53 3.44 4.41
CA GLY A 142 5.88 2.42 5.24
C GLY A 142 5.60 1.07 4.56
N ALA A 143 5.79 0.96 3.25
CA ALA A 143 5.76 -0.28 2.46
C ALA A 143 4.45 -1.10 2.51
N MET A 144 3.36 -0.52 3.02
CA MET A 144 2.02 -1.12 3.03
C MET A 144 1.25 -0.83 1.72
N PRO A 145 0.37 -1.72 1.27
CA PRO A 145 -0.13 -1.71 -0.11
C PRO A 145 -1.19 -0.64 -0.40
N ASN A 146 -1.67 0.06 0.63
CA ASN A 146 -2.70 1.08 0.53
C ASN A 146 -2.54 2.17 1.60
N VAL A 147 -1.34 2.72 1.72
CA VAL A 147 -1.02 3.82 2.66
C VAL A 147 -1.51 5.14 2.07
N VAL A 148 -1.85 6.09 2.95
CA VAL A 148 -2.11 7.47 2.54
C VAL A 148 -1.16 8.44 3.26
N TYR A 149 -0.72 9.46 2.52
CA TYR A 149 -0.10 10.67 3.04
C TYR A 149 -0.82 11.90 2.52
N ILE A 150 -0.96 12.91 3.37
CA ILE A 150 -1.39 14.26 2.99
C ILE A 150 -0.22 15.18 3.28
N ILE A 151 0.20 15.94 2.28
CA ILE A 151 1.35 16.84 2.32
C ILE A 151 0.83 18.26 2.13
N ARG A 152 1.30 19.16 3.00
CA ARG A 152 0.99 20.58 2.95
C ARG A 152 1.79 21.27 1.84
N PRO A 153 1.34 22.45 1.37
CA PRO A 153 2.08 23.30 0.43
C PRO A 153 3.53 23.62 0.84
N ASP A 154 3.82 23.62 2.14
CA ASP A 154 5.16 23.90 2.68
C ASP A 154 6.07 22.66 2.75
N GLY A 155 5.61 21.50 2.25
CA GLY A 155 6.36 20.25 2.24
C GLY A 155 6.39 19.51 3.58
N THR A 156 5.51 19.86 4.53
CA THR A 156 5.33 19.06 5.77
C THR A 156 4.21 18.04 5.63
N ILE A 157 4.34 16.89 6.30
CA ILE A 157 3.27 15.90 6.36
C ILE A 157 2.15 16.44 7.24
N HIS A 158 0.96 16.57 6.70
CA HIS A 158 -0.25 16.95 7.42
C HIS A 158 -0.86 15.76 8.17
N TYR A 159 -0.92 14.62 7.48
CA TYR A 159 -1.56 13.38 7.91
C TYR A 159 -0.89 12.19 7.23
N ARG A 160 -0.80 11.06 7.93
CA ARG A 160 -0.45 9.77 7.34
C ARG A 160 -1.30 8.67 7.97
N CYS A 161 -1.64 7.65 7.21
CA CYS A 161 -2.37 6.50 7.74
C CYS A 161 -1.91 5.19 7.12
N ASN A 162 -1.78 4.16 7.95
CA ASN A 162 -1.37 2.82 7.53
C ASN A 162 -2.27 2.20 6.46
N TRP A 163 -3.55 2.56 6.45
CA TRP A 163 -4.53 2.19 5.45
C TRP A 163 -5.36 3.42 5.04
N ALA A 164 -5.63 3.57 3.74
CA ALA A 164 -6.48 4.64 3.25
C ALA A 164 -7.93 4.39 3.68
N ALA A 165 -8.41 5.28 4.55
CA ALA A 165 -9.79 5.32 5.01
C ALA A 165 -10.39 6.66 4.55
N PRO A 166 -11.24 6.67 3.49
CA PRO A 166 -11.67 7.90 2.83
C PRO A 166 -12.25 8.96 3.78
N HIS A 167 -13.03 8.57 4.79
CA HIS A 167 -13.60 9.49 5.78
C HIS A 167 -12.55 10.14 6.69
N LEU A 168 -11.43 9.47 6.96
CA LEU A 168 -10.33 10.05 7.74
C LEU A 168 -9.52 11.05 6.91
N ILE A 169 -9.33 10.79 5.61
CA ILE A 169 -8.63 11.75 4.72
C ILE A 169 -9.51 12.98 4.52
N GLU A 170 -10.83 12.81 4.38
CA GLU A 170 -11.77 13.92 4.32
C GLU A 170 -11.71 14.77 5.60
N ALA A 171 -11.84 14.14 6.77
CA ALA A 171 -11.74 14.85 8.06
C ALA A 171 -10.39 15.57 8.23
N ALA A 172 -9.29 14.97 7.77
CA ALA A 172 -7.99 15.62 7.80
C ALA A 172 -7.95 16.86 6.88
N LEU A 173 -8.47 16.76 5.65
CA LEU A 173 -8.52 17.88 4.71
C LEU A 173 -9.48 19.00 5.12
N GLU A 174 -10.48 18.72 5.96
CA GLU A 174 -11.36 19.73 6.56
C GLU A 174 -10.64 20.53 7.65
N ASP A 175 -9.86 19.88 8.52
CA ASP A 175 -9.06 20.53 9.56
C ASP A 175 -7.60 20.74 9.09
N ARG A 176 -7.41 21.73 8.23
CA ARG A 176 -6.09 22.06 7.66
C ARG A 176 -5.14 22.73 8.65
N GLU A 177 -5.65 23.31 9.72
CA GLU A 177 -4.88 24.06 10.71
C GLU A 177 -4.05 23.10 11.58
N SER A 178 -4.63 21.97 11.98
CA SER A 178 -3.98 21.02 12.88
C SER A 178 -3.23 19.92 12.15
N TYR A 179 -2.08 19.48 12.68
CA TYR A 179 -1.47 18.23 12.22
C TYR A 179 -2.24 17.03 12.77
N HIS A 180 -2.66 16.12 11.89
CA HIS A 180 -3.42 14.92 12.26
C HIS A 180 -2.48 13.77 12.60
N LYS A 181 -2.38 13.47 13.90
CA LYS A 181 -1.41 12.50 14.47
C LYS A 181 -1.98 11.11 14.70
N VAL A 182 -3.25 10.87 14.39
CA VAL A 182 -3.82 9.52 14.40
C VAL A 182 -3.43 8.85 13.10
N GLU A 183 -2.72 7.73 13.17
CA GLU A 183 -2.04 7.13 12.02
C GLU A 183 -2.55 5.71 11.69
N ASN A 184 -3.49 5.21 12.51
CA ASN A 184 -4.12 3.91 12.33
C ASN A 184 -5.57 4.08 11.88
N ALA A 185 -5.94 3.42 10.78
CA ALA A 185 -7.33 3.20 10.43
C ALA A 185 -7.76 1.85 11.01
N PRO A 186 -8.63 1.83 12.04
CA PRO A 186 -9.04 0.59 12.70
C PRO A 186 -9.65 -0.39 11.70
N THR A 187 -9.42 -1.68 11.91
CA THR A 187 -9.90 -2.74 10.99
C THR A 187 -11.41 -2.69 10.74
N ALA A 188 -12.19 -2.29 11.76
CA ALA A 188 -13.63 -2.12 11.64
C ALA A 188 -14.03 -1.02 10.65
N GLU A 189 -13.23 0.05 10.56
CA GLU A 189 -13.46 1.18 9.66
C GLU A 189 -13.07 0.85 8.22
N LEU A 190 -12.12 -0.07 8.04
CA LEU A 190 -11.74 -0.57 6.72
C LEU A 190 -12.89 -1.27 6.01
N ARG A 191 -13.89 -1.83 6.73
CA ARG A 191 -15.09 -2.44 6.13
C ARG A 191 -14.79 -3.48 5.02
N ALA A 192 -13.63 -4.16 5.07
CA ALA A 192 -13.15 -5.03 4.00
C ALA A 192 -14.16 -6.14 3.63
N THR A 193 -14.85 -6.69 4.63
CA THR A 193 -15.86 -7.75 4.47
C THR A 193 -17.16 -7.29 3.80
N ARG A 194 -17.41 -5.98 3.67
CA ARG A 194 -18.62 -5.47 3.00
C ARG A 194 -18.51 -5.53 1.48
N SER A 195 -17.31 -5.79 0.95
CA SER A 195 -17.02 -5.80 -0.48
C SER A 195 -16.40 -7.14 -0.94
N MET A 196 -16.85 -8.27 -0.37
CA MET A 196 -16.30 -9.61 -0.68
C MET A 196 -16.26 -9.94 -2.19
N PRO A 197 -17.31 -9.69 -3.00
CA PRO A 197 -17.26 -9.97 -4.44
C PRO A 197 -16.20 -9.12 -5.16
N HIS A 198 -16.07 -7.85 -4.79
CA HIS A 198 -15.05 -6.95 -5.32
C HIS A 198 -13.66 -7.42 -4.94
N MET A 199 -13.46 -7.79 -3.66
CA MET A 199 -12.20 -8.33 -3.17
C MET A 199 -11.78 -9.57 -3.95
N MET A 200 -12.67 -10.55 -4.13
CA MET A 200 -12.38 -11.75 -4.92
C MET A 200 -12.05 -11.41 -6.38
N ARG A 201 -12.79 -10.48 -6.99
CA ARG A 201 -12.54 -10.01 -8.37
C ARG A 201 -11.16 -9.35 -8.51
N THR A 202 -10.75 -8.55 -7.53
CA THR A 202 -9.44 -7.90 -7.51
C THR A 202 -8.32 -8.92 -7.30
N MET A 203 -8.46 -9.87 -6.36
CA MET A 203 -7.46 -10.94 -6.17
C MET A 203 -7.31 -11.81 -7.42
N TRP A 204 -8.41 -12.08 -8.13
CA TRP A 204 -8.38 -12.83 -9.39
C TRP A 204 -7.57 -12.17 -10.52
N THR A 205 -7.26 -10.88 -10.39
CA THR A 205 -6.29 -10.18 -11.26
C THR A 205 -4.90 -10.77 -11.11
N GLY A 206 -4.51 -11.18 -9.91
CA GLY A 206 -3.28 -11.94 -9.65
C GLY A 206 -3.40 -13.40 -10.07
N GLY A 207 -4.61 -13.98 -9.97
CA GLY A 207 -4.93 -15.33 -10.44
C GLY A 207 -5.34 -16.28 -9.32
N ALA A 208 -5.32 -17.58 -9.61
CA ALA A 208 -5.64 -18.64 -8.66
C ALA A 208 -4.64 -18.69 -7.51
N VAL A 209 -3.35 -18.43 -7.78
CA VAL A 209 -2.31 -18.36 -6.73
C VAL A 209 -2.60 -17.23 -5.75
N ALA A 210 -2.95 -16.04 -6.25
CA ALA A 210 -3.28 -14.89 -5.41
C ALA A 210 -4.52 -15.15 -4.54
N LEU A 211 -5.58 -15.76 -5.09
CA LEU A 211 -6.75 -16.17 -4.31
C LEU A 211 -6.40 -17.21 -3.24
N TYR A 212 -5.64 -18.23 -3.60
CA TYR A 212 -5.22 -19.28 -2.67
C TYR A 212 -4.42 -18.69 -1.50
N ASP A 213 -3.41 -17.87 -1.81
CA ASP A 213 -2.57 -17.24 -0.78
C ASP A 213 -3.40 -16.32 0.11
N PHE A 214 -4.33 -15.55 -0.46
CA PHE A 214 -5.22 -14.68 0.30
C PHE A 214 -6.03 -15.47 1.33
N PHE A 215 -6.73 -16.54 0.91
CA PHE A 215 -7.55 -17.33 1.83
C PHE A 215 -6.73 -18.14 2.83
N LYS A 216 -5.60 -18.73 2.40
CA LYS A 216 -4.67 -19.45 3.29
C LYS A 216 -4.15 -18.55 4.40
N ASN A 217 -3.81 -17.30 4.08
CA ASN A 217 -3.24 -16.34 5.03
C ASN A 217 -4.28 -15.49 5.76
N ALA A 218 -5.58 -15.61 5.45
CA ALA A 218 -6.63 -14.77 6.03
C ALA A 218 -6.69 -14.83 7.57
N PRO A 219 -6.63 -16.01 8.24
CA PRO A 219 -6.66 -16.08 9.71
C PRO A 219 -5.49 -15.34 10.37
N LEU A 220 -4.28 -15.50 9.81
CA LEU A 220 -3.08 -14.81 10.30
C LEU A 220 -3.19 -13.30 10.07
N THR A 221 -3.64 -12.89 8.88
CA THR A 221 -3.85 -11.48 8.53
C THR A 221 -4.82 -10.81 9.50
N VAL A 222 -5.97 -11.43 9.79
CA VAL A 222 -6.97 -10.90 10.74
C VAL A 222 -6.38 -10.82 12.15
N THR A 223 -5.64 -11.85 12.58
CA THR A 223 -5.01 -11.87 13.90
C THR A 223 -4.01 -10.72 14.05
N LYS A 224 -3.18 -10.47 13.04
CA LYS A 224 -2.24 -9.33 13.03
C LYS A 224 -2.97 -7.99 13.09
N HIS A 225 -4.00 -7.79 12.29
CA HIS A 225 -4.81 -6.57 12.33
C HIS A 225 -5.37 -6.29 13.73
N VAL A 226 -5.92 -7.30 14.40
CA VAL A 226 -6.43 -7.17 15.79
C VAL A 226 -5.30 -6.88 16.78
N GLN A 227 -4.12 -7.49 16.62
CA GLN A 227 -2.96 -7.23 17.48
C GLN A 227 -2.47 -5.78 17.33
N ILE A 228 -2.42 -5.27 16.11
CA ILE A 228 -2.02 -3.89 15.81
C ILE A 228 -3.02 -2.90 16.38
N ASP A 229 -4.32 -3.11 16.15
CA ASP A 229 -5.37 -2.22 16.66
C ASP A 229 -5.27 -2.11 18.19
N ARG A 230 -5.09 -3.24 18.89
CA ARG A 230 -4.87 -3.26 20.35
C ARG A 230 -3.57 -2.59 20.77
N TYR A 231 -2.49 -2.78 20.01
CA TYR A 231 -1.21 -2.13 20.29
C TYR A 231 -1.34 -0.61 20.15
N TYR A 232 -1.96 -0.16 19.06
CA TYR A 232 -2.17 1.26 18.77
C TYR A 232 -3.10 1.90 19.81
N GLU A 233 -4.21 1.24 20.18
CA GLU A 233 -5.10 1.70 21.25
C GLU A 233 -4.37 1.87 22.59
N LYS A 234 -3.44 0.96 22.90
CA LYS A 234 -2.65 1.01 24.14
C LYS A 234 -1.55 2.08 24.12
N HIS A 235 -0.90 2.31 22.98
CA HIS A 235 0.33 3.10 22.89
C HIS A 235 0.17 4.46 22.19
N GLY A 236 -0.94 4.67 21.45
CA GLY A 236 -1.22 5.87 20.67
C GLY A 236 -0.29 6.09 19.48
N ARG A 237 0.55 5.11 19.13
CA ARG A 237 1.54 5.17 18.04
C ARG A 237 1.99 3.78 17.60
N PHE A 238 2.54 3.68 16.39
CA PHE A 238 3.23 2.49 15.91
C PHE A 238 4.67 2.39 16.45
N ARG A 239 5.31 1.24 16.26
CA ARG A 239 6.78 1.17 16.35
C ARG A 239 7.37 1.90 15.13
N ASN A 240 8.37 2.75 15.36
CA ASN A 240 9.02 3.50 14.27
C ASN A 240 10.29 2.82 13.74
N GLU A 241 10.77 1.78 14.42
CA GLU A 241 11.91 0.99 13.98
C GLU A 241 11.41 -0.23 13.20
N PRO A 242 11.99 -0.54 12.01
CA PRO A 242 11.68 -1.76 11.30
C PRO A 242 12.05 -2.99 12.15
N LEU A 243 11.37 -4.12 11.91
CA LEU A 243 11.74 -5.38 12.55
C LEU A 243 13.19 -5.73 12.20
N SER A 244 13.95 -6.19 13.19
CA SER A 244 15.28 -6.72 12.93
C SER A 244 15.19 -7.97 12.05
N GLN A 245 16.26 -8.29 11.32
CA GLN A 245 16.30 -9.52 10.51
C GLN A 245 16.05 -10.76 11.38
N ASP A 246 16.56 -10.78 12.60
CA ASP A 246 16.34 -11.87 13.55
C ASP A 246 14.86 -11.98 13.95
N GLU A 247 14.16 -10.85 14.16
CA GLU A 247 12.72 -10.83 14.41
C GLU A 247 11.92 -11.34 13.20
N VAL A 248 12.33 -10.98 11.97
CA VAL A 248 11.72 -11.47 10.73
C VAL A 248 11.92 -12.99 10.60
N GLN A 249 13.14 -13.47 10.81
CA GLN A 249 13.46 -14.91 10.73
C GLN A 249 12.75 -15.71 11.83
N ALA A 250 12.63 -15.17 13.04
CA ALA A 250 11.90 -15.81 14.13
C ALA A 250 10.40 -15.96 13.82
N ARG A 251 9.79 -14.94 13.17
CA ARG A 251 8.39 -15.02 12.70
C ARG A 251 8.20 -16.05 11.61
N ILE A 252 9.10 -16.07 10.63
CA ILE A 252 9.15 -17.10 9.58
C ILE A 252 9.19 -18.49 10.22
N ALA A 253 10.09 -18.71 11.18
CA ALA A 253 10.24 -19.98 11.90
C ALA A 253 9.02 -20.33 12.77
N ALA A 254 8.30 -19.34 13.30
CA ALA A 254 7.05 -19.51 14.03
C ALA A 254 5.84 -19.87 13.13
N GLY A 255 6.07 -20.11 11.83
CA GLY A 255 5.04 -20.47 10.87
C GLY A 255 4.38 -19.28 10.19
N GLU A 256 4.92 -18.07 10.34
CA GLU A 256 4.47 -16.89 9.59
C GLU A 256 5.02 -16.88 8.13
N ALA A 257 5.80 -17.89 7.73
CA ALA A 257 6.09 -18.25 6.33
C ALA A 257 5.99 -19.78 6.15
N ASP A 258 5.46 -20.36 5.07
CA ASP A 258 6.05 -20.25 3.74
C ASP A 258 5.03 -20.48 2.59
N ALA A 259 5.23 -19.76 1.48
CA ALA A 259 4.56 -19.99 0.19
C ALA A 259 5.48 -20.70 -0.81
N ASP A 260 6.79 -20.74 -0.56
CA ASP A 260 7.76 -21.52 -1.33
C ASP A 260 7.66 -23.03 -1.01
N ALA A 261 7.02 -23.39 0.12
CA ALA A 261 6.61 -24.75 0.44
C ALA A 261 5.23 -25.15 -0.14
N ALA A 262 4.51 -24.25 -0.81
CA ALA A 262 3.26 -24.60 -1.48
C ALA A 262 3.59 -25.32 -2.80
N PRO A 263 3.19 -26.59 -3.00
CA PRO A 263 3.42 -27.27 -4.27
C PRO A 263 2.80 -26.44 -5.40
N ALA A 264 3.53 -26.30 -6.50
CA ALA A 264 3.00 -25.69 -7.71
C ALA A 264 1.64 -26.33 -8.07
N PRO A 265 0.64 -25.56 -8.54
CA PRO A 265 -0.61 -26.15 -8.99
C PRO A 265 -0.26 -27.19 -10.05
N LYS A 266 -0.64 -28.45 -9.82
CA LYS A 266 -0.49 -29.50 -10.82
C LYS A 266 -1.18 -28.98 -12.08
N GLN A 267 -0.43 -28.88 -13.18
CA GLN A 267 -1.01 -28.67 -14.49
C GLN A 267 -2.13 -29.70 -14.65
N ALA A 268 -3.34 -29.22 -14.90
CA ALA A 268 -4.45 -30.10 -15.24
C ALA A 268 -3.99 -30.92 -16.45
N ALA A 269 -3.85 -32.22 -16.25
CA ALA A 269 -3.59 -33.15 -17.34
C ALA A 269 -4.77 -33.07 -18.32
N GLU A 270 -4.45 -33.00 -19.60
CA GLU A 270 -5.38 -33.20 -20.72
C GLU A 270 -6.13 -34.54 -20.61
#